data_AF-A0A951GG85-F1
#
_entry.id   AF-A0A951GG85-F1
#
_cell.length_a   1.000
_cell.length_b   1.000
_cell.length_c   1.000
_cell.angle_alpha   90.00
_cell.angle_beta   90.00
_cell.angle_gamma   90.00
#
_symmetry.space_group_name_H-M   'P 1'
#
loop_
_entity.id
_entity.type
_entity.pdbx_description
1 polymer ?
#
loop_
_entity_poly.entity_id
_entity_poly.type
_entity_poly.pdbx_seq_one_letter_code
_entity_poly.pdbx_strand_id
1 'polypeptide(L)'
;MAIDIPHAAGGSYPLRAGNAVRPWVDGVPAFRRIGEAIEAARHSLWLTVAFFRPDFRMPDSRRSLFEVLDRAAARGLDVRVMFWRPNPEFSGEGGTFPGSPEDRRMLEERGSRFRARWDRAHGPYLHHQKSWLVDAGHPSEVAFVGGINLTARALGSPGHDVGGRHDAMSS
;
A
#
# COMPACT_ATOMS: atom_id res chain seq x y z
N MET A 1 -14.00 -26.91 -18.63
CA MET A 1 -12.82 -26.70 -19.50
C MET A 1 -12.07 -25.50 -18.93
N ALA A 2 -10.87 -25.69 -18.38
CA ALA A 2 -10.08 -24.58 -17.87
C ALA A 2 -9.47 -23.84 -19.08
N ILE A 3 -9.69 -22.52 -19.15
CA ILE A 3 -9.02 -21.67 -20.14
C ILE A 3 -7.56 -21.53 -19.67
N ASP A 4 -6.63 -22.03 -20.47
CA ASP A 4 -5.20 -21.78 -20.27
C ASP A 4 -4.90 -20.35 -20.74
N ILE A 5 -4.51 -19.50 -19.80
CA ILE A 5 -4.10 -18.12 -20.10
C ILE A 5 -2.58 -18.13 -20.17
N PRO A 6 -1.97 -17.91 -21.35
CA PRO A 6 -0.53 -17.95 -21.48
C PRO A 6 0.14 -16.89 -20.60
N HIS A 7 1.29 -17.25 -20.02
CA HIS A 7 2.09 -16.31 -19.24
C HIS A 7 2.62 -15.17 -20.11
N ALA A 8 2.80 -13.99 -19.52
CA ALA A 8 3.38 -12.85 -20.22
C ALA A 8 4.80 -13.21 -20.71
N ALA A 9 5.07 -12.99 -22.01
CA ALA A 9 6.35 -13.28 -22.64
C ALA A 9 7.42 -12.18 -22.44
N GLY A 10 7.05 -11.05 -21.84
CA GLY A 10 7.96 -9.94 -21.57
C GLY A 10 7.32 -8.83 -20.73
N GLY A 11 8.13 -7.86 -20.32
CA GLY A 11 7.72 -6.68 -19.56
C GLY A 11 8.86 -5.67 -19.48
N SER A 12 8.60 -4.50 -18.89
CA SER A 12 9.61 -3.43 -18.75
C SER A 12 10.81 -3.81 -17.88
N TYR A 13 10.73 -4.92 -17.16
CA TYR A 13 11.80 -5.48 -16.33
C TYR A 13 12.12 -6.91 -16.77
N PRO A 14 13.40 -7.33 -16.73
CA PRO A 14 13.79 -8.69 -17.07
C PRO A 14 13.22 -9.70 -16.05
N LEU A 15 13.02 -10.94 -16.49
CA LEU A 15 12.67 -12.04 -15.61
C LEU A 15 13.80 -12.28 -14.60
N ARG A 16 13.43 -12.47 -13.33
CA ARG A 16 14.37 -12.75 -12.24
C ARG A 16 14.07 -14.13 -11.66
N ALA A 17 15.06 -15.02 -11.68
CA ALA A 17 15.00 -16.31 -11.01
C ALA A 17 15.26 -16.15 -9.50
N GLY A 18 14.90 -17.17 -8.70
CA GLY A 18 15.16 -17.20 -7.26
C GLY A 18 14.18 -16.41 -6.39
N ASN A 19 13.14 -15.82 -6.96
CA ASN A 19 12.07 -15.19 -6.19
C ASN A 19 11.15 -16.24 -5.58
N ALA A 20 10.79 -16.05 -4.31
CA ALA A 20 9.64 -16.73 -3.71
C ALA A 20 8.44 -15.78 -3.81
N VAL A 21 7.31 -16.27 -4.32
CA VAL A 21 6.08 -15.49 -4.44
C VAL A 21 4.97 -16.19 -3.68
N ARG A 22 4.33 -15.47 -2.76
CA ARG A 22 3.19 -15.98 -2.00
C ARG A 22 1.97 -15.09 -2.22
N PRO A 23 0.85 -15.63 -2.73
CA PRO A 23 -0.40 -14.90 -2.78
C PRO A 23 -1.04 -14.81 -1.39
N TRP A 24 -1.63 -13.66 -1.11
CA TRP A 24 -2.42 -13.35 0.08
C TRP A 24 -3.81 -12.92 -0.40
N VAL A 25 -4.78 -13.78 -0.16
CA VAL A 25 -6.18 -13.54 -0.48
C VAL A 25 -6.82 -12.80 0.69
N ASP A 26 -7.58 -11.76 0.35
CA ASP A 26 -8.29 -10.85 1.25
C ASP A 26 -7.38 -9.90 2.05
N GLY A 27 -7.99 -8.83 2.56
CA GLY A 27 -7.29 -7.73 3.20
C GLY A 27 -6.63 -8.10 4.53
N VAL A 28 -7.31 -8.86 5.39
CA VAL A 28 -6.80 -9.18 6.73
C VAL A 28 -5.51 -10.00 6.68
N PRO A 29 -5.42 -11.12 5.95
CA PRO A 29 -4.17 -11.87 5.83
C PRO A 29 -3.04 -11.05 5.22
N ALA A 30 -3.33 -10.28 4.16
CA ALA A 30 -2.34 -9.44 3.49
C ALA A 30 -1.78 -8.34 4.42
N PHE A 31 -2.65 -7.57 5.08
CA PHE A 31 -2.21 -6.48 5.96
C PHE A 31 -1.58 -6.96 7.26
N ARG A 32 -1.93 -8.16 7.75
CA ARG A 32 -1.20 -8.80 8.84
C ARG A 32 0.26 -9.05 8.43
N ARG A 33 0.47 -9.71 7.29
CA ARG A 33 1.82 -9.99 6.78
C ARG A 33 2.63 -8.72 6.50
N ILE A 34 1.99 -7.67 5.97
CA ILE A 34 2.61 -6.35 5.78
C ILE A 34 3.02 -5.75 7.14
N GLY A 35 2.14 -5.83 8.15
CA GLY A 35 2.43 -5.35 9.51
C GLY A 35 3.64 -6.06 10.13
N GLU A 36 3.73 -7.38 9.99
CA GLU A 36 4.88 -8.18 10.42
C GLU A 36 6.17 -7.75 9.72
N ALA A 37 6.13 -7.53 8.40
CA ALA A 37 7.29 -7.05 7.65
C ALA A 37 7.78 -5.69 8.16
N ILE A 38 6.86 -4.75 8.39
CA ILE A 38 7.18 -3.41 8.87
C ILE A 38 7.76 -3.47 10.30
N GLU A 39 7.23 -4.32 11.18
CA GLU A 39 7.78 -4.46 12.53
C GLU A 39 9.20 -5.05 12.49
N ALA A 40 9.48 -6.00 11.59
CA ALA A 40 10.81 -6.60 11.42
C ALA A 40 11.83 -5.70 10.68
N ALA A 41 11.35 -4.73 9.91
CA ALA A 41 12.16 -3.88 9.02
C ALA A 41 13.26 -3.09 9.74
N ARG A 42 14.41 -2.93 9.07
CA ARG A 42 15.60 -2.28 9.66
C ARG A 42 16.11 -1.08 8.89
N HIS A 43 15.73 -0.93 7.63
CA HIS A 43 16.37 0.00 6.71
C HIS A 43 15.38 0.96 6.06
N SER A 44 14.30 0.45 5.46
CA SER A 44 13.40 1.30 4.67
C SER A 44 11.97 0.78 4.61
N LEU A 45 11.05 1.71 4.37
CA LEU A 45 9.63 1.44 4.12
C LEU A 45 9.11 2.39 3.05
N TRP A 46 8.93 1.88 1.84
CA TRP A 46 8.43 2.66 0.71
C TRP A 46 7.06 2.13 0.28
N LEU A 47 6.12 3.02 -0.01
CA LEU A 47 4.78 2.60 -0.42
C LEU A 47 4.14 3.54 -1.43
N THR A 48 3.28 2.98 -2.27
CA THR A 48 2.43 3.71 -3.21
C THR A 48 0.96 3.50 -2.86
N VAL A 49 0.19 4.59 -2.85
CA VAL A 49 -1.20 4.60 -2.38
C VAL A 49 -2.09 5.24 -3.42
N ALA A 50 -2.97 4.42 -4.00
CA ALA A 50 -4.04 4.88 -4.88
C ALA A 50 -5.20 5.48 -4.06
N PHE A 51 -5.85 4.67 -3.22
CA PHE A 51 -6.97 5.10 -2.38
C PHE A 51 -6.69 4.87 -0.89
N PHE A 52 -7.16 5.82 -0.08
CA PHE A 52 -7.01 5.85 1.37
C PHE A 52 -8.29 6.39 2.01
N ARG A 53 -8.72 5.76 3.11
CA ARG A 53 -9.77 6.27 3.98
C ARG A 53 -9.25 6.34 5.42
N PRO A 54 -9.57 7.42 6.18
CA PRO A 54 -9.11 7.58 7.56
C PRO A 54 -9.61 6.51 8.54
N ASP A 55 -10.58 5.68 8.16
CA ASP A 55 -11.12 4.57 8.95
C ASP A 55 -10.27 3.29 8.84
N PHE A 56 -9.31 3.23 7.91
CA PHE A 56 -8.41 2.08 7.77
C PHE A 56 -7.59 1.88 9.05
N ARG A 57 -7.55 0.63 9.51
CA ARG A 57 -6.76 0.20 10.66
C ARG A 57 -6.06 -1.10 10.34
N MET A 58 -4.79 -1.22 10.71
CA MET A 58 -4.07 -2.48 10.64
C MET A 58 -4.82 -3.56 11.49
N PRO A 59 -4.98 -4.80 11.00
CA PRO A 59 -5.79 -5.82 11.66
C PRO A 59 -5.45 -6.03 13.13
N ASP A 60 -4.17 -6.23 13.46
CA ASP A 60 -3.76 -6.65 14.81
C ASP A 60 -3.37 -5.48 15.71
N SER A 61 -2.58 -4.52 15.20
CA SER A 61 -2.16 -3.37 16.01
C SER A 61 -3.24 -2.32 16.19
N ARG A 62 -4.32 -2.40 15.40
CA ARG A 62 -5.40 -1.40 15.34
C ARG A 62 -4.89 0.03 15.09
N ARG A 63 -3.66 0.19 14.58
CA ARG A 63 -3.07 1.49 14.24
C ARG A 63 -3.57 1.95 12.88
N SER A 64 -3.74 3.26 12.76
CA SER A 64 -3.90 3.95 11.48
C SER A 64 -2.63 3.83 10.63
N LEU A 65 -2.74 4.12 9.33
CA LEU A 65 -1.58 4.19 8.42
C LEU A 65 -0.49 5.12 8.98
N PHE A 66 -0.87 6.34 9.36
CA PHE A 66 0.10 7.36 9.77
C PHE A 66 0.84 6.98 11.05
N GLU A 67 0.17 6.37 12.03
CA GLU A 67 0.86 5.86 13.24
C GLU A 67 1.89 4.76 12.91
N VAL A 68 1.63 3.93 11.91
CA VAL A 68 2.59 2.93 11.43
C VAL A 68 3.80 3.60 10.79
N LEU A 69 3.58 4.58 9.91
CA LEU A 69 4.65 5.32 9.24
C LEU A 69 5.49 6.14 10.22
N ASP A 70 4.84 6.82 11.17
CA ASP A 70 5.49 7.63 12.21
C ASP A 70 6.38 6.76 13.10
N ARG A 71 5.88 5.59 13.53
CA ARG A 71 6.67 4.64 14.34
C ARG A 71 7.87 4.07 13.56
N ALA A 72 7.69 3.74 12.28
CA ALA A 72 8.78 3.29 11.42
C ALA A 72 9.86 4.38 11.29
N ALA A 73 9.46 5.64 11.04
CA ALA A 73 10.39 6.76 10.96
C ALA A 73 11.09 7.03 12.32
N ALA A 74 10.37 6.92 13.43
CA ALA A 74 10.93 7.07 14.78
C ALA A 74 11.97 5.99 15.13
N ARG A 75 11.86 4.80 14.54
CA ARG A 75 12.87 3.73 14.62
C ARG A 75 14.10 3.98 13.75
N GLY A 76 14.10 5.02 12.91
CA GLY A 76 15.21 5.38 12.04
C GLY A 76 15.13 4.82 10.62
N LEU A 77 13.99 4.26 10.20
CA LEU A 77 13.81 3.78 8.83
C LEU A 77 13.68 4.96 7.84
N ASP A 78 14.17 4.77 6.62
CA ASP A 78 13.85 5.66 5.50
C ASP A 78 12.43 5.39 5.00
N VAL A 79 11.47 6.16 5.51
CA VAL A 79 10.04 6.01 5.21
C VAL A 79 9.62 6.99 4.12
N ARG A 80 9.10 6.45 3.01
CA ARG A 80 8.67 7.23 1.84
C ARG A 80 7.30 6.78 1.35
N VAL A 81 6.39 7.71 1.13
CA VAL A 81 5.06 7.41 0.58
C VAL A 81 4.75 8.30 -0.61
N MET A 82 4.22 7.69 -1.66
CA MET A 82 3.60 8.41 -2.77
C MET A 82 2.10 8.19 -2.75
N PHE A 83 1.35 9.27 -2.54
CA PHE A 83 -0.10 9.29 -2.67
C PHE A 83 -0.50 9.76 -4.06
N TRP A 84 -1.49 9.11 -4.64
CA TRP A 84 -2.16 9.64 -5.82
C TRP A 84 -2.92 10.92 -5.45
N ARG A 85 -2.70 11.97 -6.24
CA ARG A 85 -3.43 13.24 -6.20
C ARG A 85 -4.39 13.31 -7.39
N PRO A 86 -5.72 13.26 -7.18
CA PRO A 86 -6.69 13.33 -8.28
C PRO A 86 -6.65 14.65 -9.03
N ASN A 87 -6.63 14.59 -10.36
CA ASN A 87 -6.77 15.75 -11.24
C ASN A 87 -8.15 16.39 -11.12
N PRO A 88 -8.28 17.73 -11.31
CA PRO A 88 -9.59 18.38 -11.35
C PRO A 88 -10.58 17.72 -12.34
N GLU A 89 -10.05 17.14 -13.41
CA GLU A 89 -10.78 16.44 -14.48
C GLU A 89 -11.24 15.03 -14.06
N PHE A 90 -10.74 14.49 -12.94
CA PHE A 90 -11.16 13.19 -12.44
C PHE A 90 -12.56 13.28 -11.81
N SER A 91 -13.52 12.54 -12.37
CA SER A 91 -14.92 12.52 -11.94
C SER A 91 -15.30 11.32 -11.07
N GLY A 92 -14.34 10.43 -10.76
CA GLY A 92 -14.61 9.22 -9.97
C GLY A 92 -14.76 9.49 -8.47
N GLU A 93 -15.19 8.46 -7.74
CA GLU A 93 -15.45 8.57 -6.30
C GLU A 93 -14.19 8.91 -5.48
N GLY A 94 -14.39 9.65 -4.38
CA GLY A 94 -13.33 10.05 -3.45
C GLY A 94 -12.77 8.91 -2.59
N GLY A 95 -11.97 9.29 -1.59
CA GLY A 95 -11.21 8.33 -0.77
C GLY A 95 -9.74 8.33 -1.12
N THR A 96 -9.17 9.53 -1.16
CA THR A 96 -7.76 9.78 -1.42
C THR A 96 -7.21 10.64 -0.30
N PHE A 97 -5.89 10.77 -0.28
CA PHE A 97 -5.19 11.72 0.58
C PHE A 97 -4.44 12.68 -0.34
N PRO A 98 -5.13 13.68 -0.93
CA PRO A 98 -4.62 14.45 -2.07
C PRO A 98 -3.52 15.45 -1.71
N GLY A 99 -3.21 15.62 -0.42
CA GLY A 99 -2.21 16.58 0.04
C GLY A 99 -2.75 17.99 0.03
N SER A 100 -4.02 18.16 0.42
CA SER A 100 -4.62 19.47 0.64
C SER A 100 -3.90 20.22 1.78
N PRO A 101 -4.15 21.53 1.97
CA PRO A 101 -3.66 22.25 3.13
C PRO A 101 -4.01 21.56 4.46
N GLU A 102 -5.21 21.01 4.58
CA GLU A 102 -5.67 20.27 5.77
C GLU A 102 -4.90 18.97 5.98
N ASP A 103 -4.65 18.21 4.90
CA ASP A 103 -3.84 16.99 4.96
C ASP A 103 -2.42 17.29 5.45
N ARG A 104 -1.81 18.37 4.94
CA ARG A 104 -0.46 18.78 5.31
C ARG A 104 -0.41 19.26 6.75
N ARG A 105 -1.37 20.10 7.15
CA ARG A 105 -1.50 20.55 8.53
C ARG A 105 -1.67 19.39 9.50
N MET A 106 -2.46 18.38 9.13
CA MET A 106 -2.61 17.16 9.93
C MET A 106 -1.28 16.41 10.09
N LEU A 107 -0.46 16.30 9.04
CA LEU A 107 0.87 15.68 9.15
C LEU A 107 1.82 16.51 10.02
N GLU A 108 1.78 17.84 9.90
CA GLU A 108 2.58 18.78 10.70
C GLU A 108 2.22 18.73 12.18
N GLU A 109 0.93 18.80 12.53
CA GLU A 109 0.42 18.74 13.91
C GLU A 109 0.77 17.41 14.59
N ARG A 110 0.86 16.31 13.81
CA ARG A 110 1.32 15.00 14.28
C ARG A 110 2.84 14.92 14.48
N GLY A 111 3.61 15.88 13.98
CA GLY A 111 5.07 15.82 13.97
C GLY A 111 5.62 14.72 13.05
N SER A 112 4.90 14.40 11.97
CA SER A 112 5.24 13.30 11.07
C SER A 112 6.60 13.55 10.40
N ARG A 113 7.48 12.54 10.40
CA ARG A 113 8.87 12.65 9.87
C ARG A 113 9.12 11.88 8.58
N PHE A 114 8.17 11.07 8.13
CA PHE A 114 8.29 10.35 6.86
C PHE A 114 8.16 11.30 5.66
N ARG A 115 8.72 10.91 4.51
CA ARG A 115 8.68 11.72 3.30
C ARG A 115 7.44 11.40 2.49
N ALA A 116 6.53 12.36 2.36
CA ALA A 116 5.34 12.23 1.53
C ALA A 116 5.51 12.96 0.20
N ARG A 117 5.06 12.33 -0.90
CA ARG A 117 4.90 12.97 -2.21
C ARG A 117 3.48 12.75 -2.71
N TRP A 118 2.93 13.77 -3.34
CA TRP A 118 1.64 13.72 -4.01
C TRP A 118 1.86 13.91 -5.49
N ASP A 119 1.46 12.91 -6.27
CA ASP A 119 1.71 12.90 -7.71
C ASP A 119 0.43 12.69 -8.51
N ARG A 120 0.39 13.28 -9.70
CA ARG A 120 -0.75 13.29 -10.60
C ARG A 120 -0.43 12.44 -11.82
N ALA A 121 -1.36 11.59 -12.23
CA ALA A 121 -1.29 10.98 -13.55
C ALA A 121 -1.64 12.02 -14.63
N HIS A 122 -1.45 11.69 -15.90
CA HIS A 122 -1.80 12.58 -17.00
C HIS A 122 -3.33 12.62 -17.22
N GLY A 123 -3.90 13.79 -17.54
CA GLY A 123 -5.32 13.93 -17.91
C GLY A 123 -6.30 13.36 -16.87
N PRO A 124 -7.35 12.61 -17.28
CA PRO A 124 -8.33 12.04 -16.35
C PRO A 124 -7.85 10.75 -15.67
N TYR A 125 -6.61 10.30 -15.91
CA TYR A 125 -6.10 9.03 -15.41
C TYR A 125 -5.67 9.12 -13.94
N LEU A 126 -5.30 7.96 -13.38
CA LEU A 126 -4.92 7.82 -11.98
C LEU A 126 -3.68 6.95 -11.80
N HIS A 127 -2.98 7.15 -10.68
CA HIS A 127 -1.98 6.21 -10.18
C HIS A 127 -2.69 5.07 -9.46
N HIS A 128 -2.76 3.88 -10.06
CA HIS A 128 -3.52 2.74 -9.50
C HIS A 128 -2.67 1.70 -8.79
N GLN A 129 -1.36 1.88 -8.76
CA GLN A 129 -0.45 1.00 -8.04
C GLN A 129 -0.74 1.04 -6.54
N LYS A 130 -0.67 -0.15 -5.92
CA LYS A 130 -0.72 -0.34 -4.48
C LYS A 130 0.44 -1.25 -4.17
N SER A 131 1.48 -0.67 -3.57
CA SER A 131 2.67 -1.43 -3.30
C SER A 131 3.32 -1.01 -1.99
N TRP A 132 4.03 -1.96 -1.41
CA TRP A 132 4.91 -1.77 -0.27
C TRP A 132 6.26 -2.39 -0.61
N LEU A 133 7.35 -1.73 -0.26
CA LEU A 133 8.70 -2.25 -0.37
C LEU A 133 9.39 -2.00 0.95
N VAL A 134 9.80 -3.09 1.60
CA VAL A 134 10.43 -3.08 2.90
C VAL A 134 11.89 -3.48 2.71
N ASP A 135 12.81 -2.75 3.36
CA ASP A 135 14.25 -3.00 3.33
C ASP A 135 14.83 -3.12 1.90
N ALA A 136 14.39 -2.24 1.00
CA ALA A 136 14.83 -2.18 -0.38
C ALA A 136 16.36 -2.26 -0.52
N GLY A 137 16.85 -3.20 -1.34
CA GLY A 137 18.27 -3.43 -1.60
C GLY A 137 19.01 -4.25 -0.52
N HIS A 138 18.34 -4.67 0.56
CA HIS A 138 18.93 -5.49 1.62
C HIS A 138 18.49 -6.96 1.52
N PRO A 139 19.23 -7.91 2.15
CA PRO A 139 18.85 -9.32 2.16
C PRO A 139 17.48 -9.62 2.78
N SER A 140 16.93 -8.70 3.59
CA SER A 140 15.59 -8.77 4.17
C SER A 140 14.50 -8.16 3.28
N GLU A 141 14.83 -7.77 2.04
CA GLU A 141 13.90 -7.11 1.12
C GLU A 141 12.63 -7.95 0.93
N VAL A 142 11.48 -7.29 1.05
CA VAL A 142 10.19 -7.87 0.64
C VAL A 142 9.33 -6.79 0.00
N ALA A 143 8.75 -7.12 -1.15
CA ALA A 143 7.77 -6.29 -1.82
C ALA A 143 6.37 -6.85 -1.60
N PHE A 144 5.36 -6.00 -1.54
CA PHE A 144 3.96 -6.38 -1.63
C PHE A 144 3.34 -5.65 -2.80
N VAL A 145 2.69 -6.37 -3.70
CA VAL A 145 2.00 -5.80 -4.87
C VAL A 145 0.64 -6.46 -5.09
N GLY A 146 -0.38 -5.66 -5.41
CA GLY A 146 -1.73 -6.18 -5.57
C GLY A 146 -2.83 -5.13 -5.64
N GLY A 147 -4.07 -5.57 -5.40
CA GLY A 147 -5.29 -4.77 -5.59
C GLY A 147 -5.86 -4.10 -4.34
N ILE A 148 -5.36 -4.46 -3.15
CA ILE A 148 -5.98 -4.11 -1.87
C ILE A 148 -5.70 -2.63 -1.49
N ASN A 149 -6.76 -1.84 -1.35
CA ASN A 149 -6.69 -0.42 -0.94
C ASN A 149 -6.62 -0.23 0.58
N LEU A 150 -6.19 0.96 1.03
CA LEU A 150 -6.15 1.33 2.44
C LEU A 150 -7.50 1.89 2.91
N THR A 151 -8.52 1.03 2.93
CA THR A 151 -9.88 1.37 3.37
C THR A 151 -10.45 0.27 4.25
N ALA A 152 -11.34 0.59 5.20
CA ALA A 152 -12.00 -0.45 6.01
C ALA A 152 -12.74 -1.49 5.16
N ARG A 153 -13.36 -1.07 4.06
CA ARG A 153 -14.06 -1.96 3.12
C ARG A 153 -13.14 -2.98 2.42
N ALA A 154 -11.87 -2.64 2.24
CA ALA A 154 -10.88 -3.53 1.63
C ALA A 154 -10.30 -4.55 2.62
N LEU A 155 -10.57 -4.41 3.93
CA LEU A 155 -10.17 -5.37 4.97
C LEU A 155 -11.12 -6.58 5.03
N GLY A 156 -11.29 -7.28 3.91
CA GLY A 156 -11.98 -8.56 3.88
C GLY A 156 -11.27 -9.59 4.78
N SER A 157 -12.05 -10.42 5.48
CA SER A 157 -11.57 -11.63 6.15
C SER A 157 -12.02 -12.84 5.36
N PRO A 158 -11.26 -13.95 5.35
CA PRO A 158 -11.68 -15.20 4.72
C PRO A 158 -13.10 -15.59 5.15
N GLY A 159 -13.93 -16.02 4.21
CA GLY A 159 -15.33 -16.37 4.46
C GLY A 159 -16.33 -15.20 4.38
N HIS A 160 -15.89 -13.96 4.59
CA HIS A 160 -16.69 -12.74 4.39
C HIS A 160 -17.93 -12.62 5.30
N ASP A 161 -17.91 -13.27 6.46
CA ASP A 161 -19.03 -13.31 7.40
C ASP A 161 -19.48 -11.91 7.88
N VAL A 162 -18.59 -10.91 7.81
CA VAL A 162 -18.83 -9.51 8.19
C VAL A 162 -18.80 -8.54 7.00
N GLY A 163 -18.81 -9.06 5.77
CA GLY A 163 -18.62 -8.29 4.54
C GLY A 163 -17.15 -7.98 4.21
N GLY A 164 -16.93 -7.15 3.18
CA GLY A 164 -15.60 -6.79 2.67
C GLY A 164 -15.37 -7.18 1.22
N ARG A 165 -14.29 -6.69 0.61
CA ARG A 165 -13.91 -7.04 -0.78
C ARG A 165 -12.99 -8.26 -0.84
N HIS A 166 -13.15 -9.04 -1.90
CA HIS A 166 -12.18 -10.06 -2.33
C HIS A 166 -11.14 -9.39 -3.21
N ASP A 167 -9.95 -9.17 -2.67
CA ASP A 167 -8.80 -8.62 -3.38
C ASP A 167 -7.56 -9.41 -2.95
N ALA A 168 -6.49 -9.36 -3.75
CA ALA A 168 -5.26 -10.09 -3.46
C ALA A 168 -4.03 -9.19 -3.43
N MET A 169 -3.05 -9.59 -2.63
CA MET A 169 -1.67 -9.10 -2.63
C MET A 169 -0.73 -10.28 -2.85
N SER A 170 0.47 -10.02 -3.35
CA SER A 170 1.56 -11.00 -3.43
C SER A 170 2.81 -10.42 -2.79
N SER A 171 3.58 -11.28 -2.12
CA SER A 171 4.86 -10.94 -1.51
C SER A 171 5.96 -11.92 -1.87
#